data_AF-A0A559RI86-F1
#
_entry.id   AF-A0A559RI86-F1
#
_cell.length_a   1.000
_cell.length_b   1.000
_cell.length_c   1.000
_cell.angle_alpha   90.00
_cell.angle_beta   90.00
_cell.angle_gamma   90.00
#
_symmetry.space_group_name_H-M   'P 1'
#
loop_
_entity.id
_entity.type
_entity.pdbx_description
1 polymer ?
#
loop_
_entity_poly.entity_id
_entity_poly.type
_entity_poly.pdbx_seq_one_letter_code
_entity_poly.pdbx_strand_id
1 'polypeptide(L)'
;MAKDKDLKKKVELSEADLERMELLQQANEKVGRQLTINSVEGNIEEIDELRELIGKDFENPEEKYNIYYKGIRKLLMDYLPKGKEFKEVRDIIYDEKNIFLNSGKRKSDNNGIRKSDGRMTFQPVMNEILDIIVKWVGESQNPFVIYREFYDLNEKHGYGHEEYDKSALSVSKAMLKLSKS
;
A
#
# COMPACT_ATOMS: atom_id res chain seq x y z
N MET A 1 -10.59 28.69 -35.45
CA MET A 1 -10.44 29.20 -34.07
C MET A 1 -10.21 28.01 -33.15
N ALA A 2 -9.18 28.12 -32.30
CA ALA A 2 -8.79 27.35 -31.09
C ALA A 2 -9.10 25.83 -31.06
N LYS A 3 -8.09 24.97 -31.30
CA LYS A 3 -7.13 24.41 -30.31
C LYS A 3 -7.78 23.42 -29.32
N ASP A 4 -8.05 22.21 -29.80
CA ASP A 4 -8.23 21.02 -28.96
C ASP A 4 -6.91 20.23 -28.98
N LYS A 5 -5.93 20.72 -28.22
CA LYS A 5 -4.58 20.15 -28.21
C LYS A 5 -3.96 20.27 -26.81
N ASP A 6 -4.55 19.62 -25.81
CA ASP A 6 -3.94 19.38 -24.51
C ASP A 6 -4.68 18.19 -23.85
N LEU A 7 -4.13 17.12 -23.28
CA LEU A 7 -2.75 16.68 -23.05
C LEU A 7 -2.87 15.22 -22.52
N LYS A 8 -3.13 14.23 -23.38
CA LYS A 8 -2.81 12.82 -23.03
C LYS A 8 -1.29 12.67 -23.07
N LYS A 9 -0.59 13.23 -22.08
CA LYS A 9 0.82 12.92 -21.84
C LYS A 9 0.88 11.47 -21.38
N LYS A 10 1.09 10.55 -22.33
CA LYS A 10 1.64 9.23 -22.03
C LYS A 10 2.97 9.50 -21.32
N VAL A 11 2.96 9.42 -19.99
CA VAL A 11 4.19 9.27 -19.22
C VAL A 11 4.71 7.89 -19.61
N GLU A 12 5.63 7.87 -20.58
CA GLU A 12 6.42 6.71 -20.94
C GLU A 12 7.31 6.36 -19.74
N LEU A 13 7.37 5.07 -19.44
CA LEU A 13 8.19 4.57 -18.35
C LEU A 13 9.66 4.75 -18.75
N SER A 14 10.43 5.53 -18.01
CA SER A 14 11.85 5.70 -18.34
C SER A 14 12.63 4.45 -17.97
N GLU A 15 13.64 4.08 -18.77
CA GLU A 15 14.51 2.93 -18.48
C GLU A 15 15.19 3.09 -17.11
N ALA A 16 15.56 4.32 -16.74
CA ALA A 16 16.14 4.64 -15.44
C ALA A 16 15.17 4.38 -14.26
N ASP A 17 13.86 4.61 -14.43
CA ASP A 17 12.87 4.31 -13.40
C ASP A 17 12.69 2.80 -13.22
N LEU A 18 12.70 2.05 -14.33
CA LEU A 18 12.65 0.59 -14.31
C LEU A 18 13.88 0.00 -13.62
N GLU A 19 15.08 0.40 -14.05
CA GLU A 19 16.33 -0.07 -13.46
C GLU A 19 16.40 0.25 -11.97
N ARG A 20 15.99 1.47 -11.58
CA ARG A 20 15.93 1.86 -10.17
C ARG A 20 14.98 0.94 -9.40
N MET A 21 13.78 0.69 -9.92
CA MET A 21 12.81 -0.16 -9.22
C MET A 21 13.23 -1.63 -9.18
N GLU A 22 13.91 -2.12 -10.21
CA GLU A 22 14.47 -3.47 -10.26
C GLU A 22 15.61 -3.64 -9.25
N LEU A 23 16.50 -2.64 -9.13
CA LEU A 23 17.51 -2.61 -8.06
C LEU A 23 16.87 -2.60 -6.67
N LEU A 24 15.78 -1.83 -6.49
CA LEU A 24 15.02 -1.81 -5.24
C LEU A 24 14.33 -3.16 -4.97
N GLN A 25 13.85 -3.86 -5.99
CA GLN A 25 13.29 -5.21 -5.90
C GLN A 25 14.35 -6.20 -5.44
N GLN A 26 15.51 -6.23 -6.08
CA GLN A 26 16.62 -7.11 -5.72
C GLN A 26 17.15 -6.82 -4.31
N ALA A 27 17.19 -5.55 -3.90
CA ALA A 27 17.56 -5.16 -2.54
C ALA A 27 16.55 -5.68 -1.51
N ASN A 28 15.25 -5.53 -1.79
CA ASN A 28 14.19 -6.02 -0.90
C ASN A 28 14.10 -7.54 -0.84
N GLU A 29 14.35 -8.26 -1.93
CA GLU A 29 14.40 -9.73 -1.90
C GLU A 29 15.49 -10.26 -0.95
N LYS A 30 16.66 -9.61 -0.93
CA LYS A 30 17.76 -9.97 -0.02
C LYS A 30 17.43 -9.65 1.43
N VAL A 31 16.85 -8.47 1.69
CA VAL A 31 16.44 -8.06 3.04
C VAL A 31 15.29 -8.94 3.55
N GLY A 32 14.29 -9.22 2.72
CA GLY A 32 13.17 -10.11 3.03
C GLY A 32 13.66 -11.51 3.40
N ARG A 33 14.58 -12.11 2.62
CA ARG A 33 15.20 -13.40 2.97
C ARG A 33 15.91 -13.35 4.32
N GLN A 34 16.69 -12.30 4.61
CA GLN A 34 17.41 -12.18 5.88
C GLN A 34 16.45 -11.97 7.07
N LEU A 35 15.36 -11.23 6.90
CA LEU A 35 14.33 -11.03 7.92
C LEU A 35 13.52 -12.31 8.16
N THR A 36 13.14 -13.05 7.12
CA THR A 36 12.44 -14.35 7.27
C THR A 36 13.22 -15.36 8.10
N ILE A 37 14.56 -15.33 8.05
CA ILE A 37 15.41 -16.23 8.84
C ILE A 37 15.44 -15.81 10.32
N ASN A 38 15.29 -14.51 10.62
CA ASN A 38 15.35 -13.97 11.99
C ASN A 38 13.98 -13.82 12.67
N SER A 39 12.90 -13.82 11.89
CA SER A 39 11.53 -13.48 12.31
C SER A 39 10.71 -14.67 12.83
N VAL A 40 11.28 -15.88 12.86
CA VAL A 40 10.53 -17.14 12.97
C VAL A 40 9.89 -17.39 14.33
N GLU A 41 10.33 -16.77 15.43
CA GLU A 41 9.77 -17.08 16.76
C GLU A 41 8.86 -15.98 17.34
N GLY A 42 9.21 -14.69 17.26
CA GLY A 42 8.43 -13.62 17.93
C GLY A 42 7.31 -12.99 17.11
N ASN A 43 7.40 -13.02 15.78
CA ASN A 43 6.41 -12.35 14.91
C ASN A 43 5.20 -13.24 14.59
N ILE A 44 5.32 -14.55 14.74
CA ILE A 44 4.23 -15.49 14.47
C ILE A 44 3.11 -15.30 15.52
N GLU A 45 3.46 -15.14 16.79
CA GLU A 45 2.49 -14.91 17.88
C GLU A 45 1.71 -13.60 17.69
N GLU A 46 2.38 -12.46 17.42
CA GLU A 46 1.68 -11.18 17.15
C GLU A 46 0.76 -11.26 15.91
N ILE A 47 1.15 -12.01 14.88
CA ILE A 47 0.35 -12.18 13.66
C ILE A 47 -0.89 -13.04 13.94
N ASP A 48 -0.74 -14.13 14.70
CA ASP A 48 -1.85 -15.01 15.03
C ASP A 48 -2.87 -14.31 15.96
N GLU A 49 -2.42 -13.50 16.92
CA GLU A 49 -3.30 -12.63 17.71
C GLU A 49 -4.10 -11.64 16.84
N LEU A 50 -3.45 -11.04 15.82
CA LEU A 50 -4.13 -10.12 14.90
C LEU A 50 -5.14 -10.85 13.99
N ARG A 51 -4.87 -12.10 13.60
CA ARG A 51 -5.80 -12.92 12.82
C ARG A 51 -7.06 -13.25 13.60
N GLU A 52 -6.96 -13.49 14.90
CA GLU A 52 -8.13 -13.73 15.75
C GLU A 52 -9.08 -12.52 15.85
N LEU A 53 -8.58 -11.31 15.57
CA LEU A 53 -9.39 -10.08 15.55
C LEU A 53 -10.19 -9.90 14.25
N ILE A 54 -9.78 -10.52 13.13
CA ILE A 54 -10.37 -10.31 11.79
C ILE A 54 -11.81 -10.84 11.68
N GLY A 55 -12.25 -11.72 12.59
CA GLY A 55 -13.58 -12.35 12.56
C GLY A 55 -14.65 -11.75 13.49
N LYS A 56 -14.36 -10.65 14.20
CA LYS A 56 -15.32 -10.02 15.11
C LYS A 56 -16.06 -8.89 14.39
N ASP A 57 -17.31 -9.16 13.99
CA ASP A 57 -18.16 -8.24 13.20
C ASP A 57 -18.93 -7.19 14.05
N PHE A 58 -18.58 -7.04 15.33
CA PHE A 58 -19.19 -6.01 16.17
C PHE A 58 -18.38 -4.71 16.09
N GLU A 59 -18.99 -3.61 15.67
CA GLU A 59 -18.37 -2.28 15.67
C GLU A 59 -17.96 -1.86 17.09
N ASN A 60 -16.70 -2.11 17.44
CA ASN A 60 -16.11 -1.71 18.72
C ASN A 60 -15.06 -0.61 18.46
N PRO A 61 -15.27 0.62 18.96
CA PRO A 61 -14.33 1.72 18.75
C PRO A 61 -12.89 1.41 19.20
N GLU A 62 -12.71 0.66 20.27
CA GLU A 62 -11.39 0.27 20.79
C GLU A 62 -10.73 -0.77 19.90
N GLU A 63 -11.49 -1.76 19.41
CA GLU A 63 -10.99 -2.75 18.45
C GLU A 63 -10.59 -2.09 17.13
N LYS A 64 -11.41 -1.18 16.58
CA LYS A 64 -11.07 -0.42 15.37
C LYS A 64 -9.80 0.40 15.53
N TYR A 65 -9.64 1.04 16.69
CA TYR A 65 -8.40 1.76 17.01
C TYR A 65 -7.20 0.79 17.01
N ASN A 66 -7.34 -0.36 17.66
CA ASN A 66 -6.29 -1.38 17.72
C ASN A 66 -5.97 -1.95 16.32
N ILE A 67 -6.98 -2.32 15.52
CA ILE A 67 -6.81 -2.81 14.15
C ILE A 67 -6.06 -1.77 13.31
N TYR A 68 -6.44 -0.50 13.39
CA TYR A 68 -5.78 0.55 12.63
C TYR A 68 -4.34 0.77 13.08
N TYR A 69 -4.08 0.95 14.38
CA TYR A 69 -2.76 1.35 14.86
C TYR A 69 -1.79 0.18 15.02
N LYS A 70 -2.26 -0.95 15.57
CA LYS A 70 -1.44 -2.14 15.85
C LYS A 70 -1.42 -3.13 14.68
N GLY A 71 -2.50 -3.23 13.91
CA GLY A 71 -2.55 -4.06 12.71
C GLY A 71 -2.02 -3.29 11.49
N ILE A 72 -2.87 -2.45 10.92
CA ILE A 72 -2.63 -1.82 9.61
C ILE A 72 -1.38 -0.93 9.63
N ARG A 73 -1.29 0.01 10.58
CA ARG A 73 -0.21 1.02 10.59
C ARG A 73 1.12 0.43 11.03
N LYS A 74 1.15 -0.29 12.15
CA LYS A 74 2.39 -0.86 12.72
C LYS A 74 3.03 -1.84 11.74
N LEU A 75 2.28 -2.82 11.23
CA LEU A 75 2.82 -3.81 10.28
C LEU A 75 3.43 -3.16 9.03
N LEU A 76 2.72 -2.21 8.42
CA LEU A 76 3.30 -1.51 7.26
C LEU A 76 4.55 -0.70 7.62
N MET A 77 4.59 -0.06 8.79
CA MET A 77 5.77 0.71 9.22
C MET A 77 6.98 -0.17 9.54
N ASP A 78 6.74 -1.39 10.02
CA ASP A 78 7.79 -2.32 10.42
C ASP A 78 8.38 -3.07 9.23
N TYR A 79 7.53 -3.51 8.29
CA TYR A 79 7.92 -4.37 7.18
C TYR A 79 8.18 -3.63 5.85
N LEU A 80 7.69 -2.40 5.65
CA LEU A 80 8.05 -1.64 4.46
C LEU A 80 9.51 -1.15 4.55
N PRO A 81 10.23 -1.09 3.41
CA PRO A 81 11.63 -0.69 3.39
C PRO A 81 11.80 0.73 3.92
N LYS A 82 12.72 0.90 4.87
CA LYS A 82 13.05 2.17 5.52
C LYS A 82 14.11 2.92 4.74
N GLY A 83 14.18 4.24 4.92
CA GLY A 83 15.16 5.10 4.23
C GLY A 83 14.51 6.17 3.34
N LYS A 84 15.31 7.17 2.95
CA LYS A 84 14.85 8.31 2.13
C LYS A 84 14.55 7.89 0.70
N GLU A 85 15.32 6.97 0.14
CA GLU A 85 15.16 6.46 -1.22
C GLU A 85 13.85 5.69 -1.43
N PHE A 86 13.34 5.03 -0.38
CA PHE A 86 12.08 4.29 -0.37
C PHE A 86 10.87 5.14 0.05
N LYS A 87 11.07 6.44 0.34
CA LYS A 87 9.99 7.30 0.82
C LYS A 87 8.84 7.37 -0.19
N GLU A 88 9.17 7.57 -1.46
CA GLU A 88 8.17 7.67 -2.53
C GLU A 88 7.37 6.38 -2.69
N VAL A 89 8.03 5.22 -2.66
CA VAL A 89 7.38 3.89 -2.70
C VAL A 89 6.42 3.72 -1.51
N ARG A 90 6.85 4.08 -0.29
CA ARG A 90 5.97 4.00 0.89
C ARG A 90 4.80 4.96 0.79
N ASP A 91 5.02 6.18 0.33
CA ASP A 91 3.98 7.19 0.21
C ASP A 91 2.91 6.74 -0.80
N ILE A 92 3.31 6.13 -1.93
CA ILE A 92 2.40 5.54 -2.92
C ILE A 92 1.57 4.40 -2.30
N ILE A 93 2.21 3.46 -1.60
CA ILE A 93 1.51 2.36 -0.91
C ILE A 93 0.52 2.90 0.13
N TYR A 94 0.93 3.91 0.90
CA TYR A 94 0.06 4.53 1.88
C TYR A 94 -1.12 5.26 1.25
N ASP A 95 -0.96 5.84 0.06
CA ASP A 95 -2.05 6.48 -0.65
C ASP A 95 -3.10 5.48 -1.11
N GLU A 96 -2.70 4.37 -1.75
CA GLU A 96 -3.63 3.31 -2.15
C GLU A 96 -4.37 2.71 -0.94
N LYS A 97 -3.64 2.41 0.15
CA LYS A 97 -4.24 1.99 1.42
C LYS A 97 -5.27 2.99 1.94
N ASN A 98 -4.93 4.29 1.90
CA ASN A 98 -5.82 5.32 2.41
C ASN A 98 -7.03 5.55 1.49
N ILE A 99 -6.90 5.37 0.17
CA ILE A 99 -8.04 5.43 -0.76
C ILE A 99 -9.06 4.37 -0.36
N PHE A 100 -8.61 3.13 -0.15
CA PHE A 100 -9.47 2.04 0.28
C PHE A 100 -10.19 2.37 1.60
N LEU A 101 -9.42 2.72 2.64
CA LEU A 101 -9.96 3.06 3.96
C LEU A 101 -10.92 4.26 3.94
N ASN A 102 -10.85 5.13 2.93
CA ASN A 102 -11.70 6.32 2.82
C ASN A 102 -12.76 6.21 1.72
N SER A 103 -13.13 4.99 1.31
CA SER A 103 -14.18 4.74 0.33
C SER A 103 -13.93 5.46 -1.01
N GLY A 104 -12.68 5.43 -1.48
CA GLY A 104 -12.29 5.99 -2.77
C GLY A 104 -11.89 7.47 -2.78
N LYS A 105 -11.87 8.15 -1.63
CA LYS A 105 -11.44 9.56 -1.58
C LYS A 105 -9.92 9.69 -1.75
N ARG A 106 -9.50 10.52 -2.71
CA ARG A 106 -8.10 10.75 -3.05
C ARG A 106 -7.62 12.10 -2.56
N LYS A 107 -6.30 12.29 -2.47
CA LYS A 107 -5.74 13.62 -2.15
C LYS A 107 -5.88 14.56 -3.34
N SER A 108 -5.75 14.04 -4.55
CA SER A 108 -5.90 14.79 -5.81
C SER A 108 -7.25 15.49 -5.93
N ASP A 109 -8.31 14.90 -5.39
CA ASP A 109 -9.67 15.48 -5.40
C ASP A 109 -9.77 16.82 -4.64
N ASN A 110 -8.81 17.12 -3.75
CA ASN A 110 -8.88 18.23 -2.80
C ASN A 110 -7.50 18.91 -2.58
N ASN A 111 -6.81 19.26 -3.67
CA ASN A 111 -5.53 20.00 -3.63
C ASN A 111 -4.47 19.36 -2.71
N GLY A 112 -4.39 18.04 -2.69
CA GLY A 112 -3.40 17.31 -1.89
C GLY A 112 -3.85 16.92 -0.48
N ILE A 113 -5.08 17.28 -0.06
CA ILE A 113 -5.62 16.96 1.26
C ILE A 113 -6.92 16.16 1.12
N ARG A 114 -6.93 14.88 1.51
CA ARG A 114 -8.08 13.97 1.33
C ARG A 114 -9.39 14.40 2.00
N LYS A 115 -9.34 15.23 3.06
CA LYS A 115 -10.49 15.61 3.92
C LYS A 115 -11.30 14.40 4.45
N SER A 116 -10.62 13.28 4.65
CA SER A 116 -11.22 12.04 5.15
C SER A 116 -10.18 11.29 5.97
N ASP A 117 -10.66 10.60 7.01
CA ASP A 117 -9.83 9.89 7.96
C ASP A 117 -10.13 8.38 7.92
N GLY A 118 -9.12 7.58 7.57
CA GLY A 118 -9.26 6.13 7.45
C GLY A 118 -9.54 5.43 8.79
N ARG A 119 -9.30 6.10 9.92
CA ARG A 119 -9.65 5.60 11.26
C ARG A 119 -11.16 5.53 11.51
N MET A 120 -11.93 6.30 10.74
CA MET A 120 -13.38 6.40 10.87
C MET A 120 -14.13 5.41 9.97
N THR A 121 -13.42 4.58 9.20
CA THR A 121 -14.04 3.60 8.30
C THR A 121 -14.74 2.47 9.05
N PHE A 122 -15.50 1.63 8.35
CA PHE A 122 -16.20 0.49 8.94
C PHE A 122 -15.23 -0.65 9.31
N GLN A 123 -15.49 -1.34 10.41
CA GLN A 123 -14.66 -2.44 10.90
C GLN A 123 -14.45 -3.55 9.85
N PRO A 124 -15.48 -3.98 9.07
CA PRO A 124 -15.28 -4.95 7.99
C PRO A 124 -14.27 -4.48 6.92
N VAL A 125 -14.24 -3.18 6.61
CA VAL A 125 -13.27 -2.60 5.66
C VAL A 125 -11.87 -2.65 6.26
N MET A 126 -11.72 -2.36 7.56
CA MET A 126 -10.43 -2.49 8.24
C MET A 126 -9.94 -3.94 8.27
N ASN A 127 -10.85 -4.91 8.46
CA ASN A 127 -10.54 -6.33 8.48
C ASN A 127 -10.07 -6.82 7.10
N GLU A 128 -10.73 -6.40 6.02
CA GLU A 128 -10.36 -6.79 4.64
C GLU A 128 -8.93 -6.34 4.31
N ILE A 129 -8.56 -5.09 4.63
CA ILE A 129 -7.20 -4.62 4.38
C ILE A 129 -6.17 -5.19 5.35
N LEU A 130 -6.56 -5.48 6.60
CA LEU A 130 -5.68 -6.13 7.57
C LEU A 130 -5.31 -7.54 7.12
N ASP A 131 -6.27 -8.32 6.61
CA ASP A 131 -6.03 -9.67 6.09
C ASP A 131 -4.98 -9.68 4.98
N ILE A 132 -5.09 -8.75 4.03
CA ILE A 132 -4.10 -8.56 2.95
C ILE A 132 -2.71 -8.25 3.51
N ILE A 133 -2.62 -7.36 4.50
CA ILE A 133 -1.34 -6.99 5.13
C ILE A 133 -0.74 -8.18 5.87
N VAL A 134 -1.53 -8.91 6.65
CA VAL A 134 -1.09 -10.08 7.41
C VAL A 134 -0.56 -11.16 6.47
N LYS A 135 -1.30 -11.44 5.38
CA LYS A 135 -0.85 -12.39 4.35
C LYS A 135 0.46 -11.93 3.71
N TRP A 136 0.56 -10.66 3.35
CA TRP A 136 1.78 -10.09 2.76
C TRP A 136 3.00 -10.22 3.69
N VAL A 137 2.83 -9.95 4.99
CA VAL A 137 3.88 -10.11 6.01
C VAL A 137 4.31 -11.56 6.15
N GLY A 138 3.36 -12.51 6.11
CA GLY A 138 3.64 -13.95 6.24
C GLY A 138 4.28 -14.59 5.01
N GLU A 139 4.19 -13.96 3.83
CA GLU A 139 4.63 -14.55 2.56
C GLU A 139 5.85 -13.85 1.97
N SER A 140 5.68 -12.62 1.44
CA SER A 140 6.68 -11.99 0.57
C SER A 140 7.42 -10.83 1.21
N GLN A 141 6.72 -10.03 2.04
CA GLN A 141 7.18 -8.72 2.53
C GLN A 141 7.67 -7.79 1.40
N ASN A 142 7.32 -8.08 0.15
CA ASN A 142 7.75 -7.33 -1.02
C ASN A 142 6.82 -6.11 -1.21
N PRO A 143 7.34 -4.86 -1.20
CA PRO A 143 6.51 -3.66 -1.30
C PRO A 143 5.71 -3.57 -2.62
N PHE A 144 6.20 -4.18 -3.71
CA PHE A 144 5.50 -4.20 -4.98
C PHE A 144 4.27 -5.13 -4.96
N VAL A 145 4.34 -6.20 -4.16
CA VAL A 145 3.21 -7.12 -3.97
C VAL A 145 2.10 -6.42 -3.19
N ILE A 146 2.39 -5.85 -2.01
CA ILE A 146 1.35 -5.15 -1.22
C ILE A 146 0.76 -3.95 -1.96
N TYR A 147 1.57 -3.24 -2.76
CA TYR A 147 1.07 -2.19 -3.63
C TYR A 147 0.02 -2.73 -4.63
N ARG A 148 0.33 -3.83 -5.30
CA ARG A 148 -0.58 -4.47 -6.25
C ARG A 148 -1.86 -4.94 -5.55
N GLU A 149 -1.75 -5.57 -4.39
CA GLU A 149 -2.93 -6.02 -3.64
C GLU A 149 -3.84 -4.85 -3.25
N PHE A 150 -3.28 -3.70 -2.83
CA PHE A 150 -4.08 -2.50 -2.57
C PHE A 150 -4.66 -1.89 -3.84
N TYR A 151 -3.91 -1.88 -4.94
CA TYR A 151 -4.38 -1.40 -6.23
C TYR A 151 -5.58 -2.23 -6.70
N ASP A 152 -5.44 -3.56 -6.71
CA ASP A 152 -6.50 -4.47 -7.15
C ASP A 152 -7.70 -4.44 -6.19
N LEU A 153 -7.47 -4.22 -4.89
CA LEU A 153 -8.53 -4.01 -3.90
C LEU A 153 -9.33 -2.74 -4.21
N ASN A 154 -8.67 -1.65 -4.55
CA ASN A 154 -9.34 -0.41 -4.96
C ASN A 154 -10.15 -0.62 -6.24
N GLU A 155 -9.59 -1.27 -7.27
CA GLU A 155 -10.31 -1.61 -8.51
C GLU A 155 -11.55 -2.48 -8.24
N LYS A 156 -11.42 -3.50 -7.39
CA LYS A 156 -12.53 -4.41 -6.99
C LYS A 156 -13.70 -3.64 -6.38
N HIS A 157 -13.42 -2.60 -5.61
CA HIS A 157 -14.43 -1.74 -4.97
C HIS A 157 -14.85 -0.54 -5.84
N GLY A 158 -14.30 -0.41 -7.06
CA GLY A 158 -14.56 0.72 -7.96
C GLY A 158 -13.97 2.04 -7.46
N TYR A 159 -12.97 1.98 -6.58
CA TYR A 159 -12.25 3.12 -6.05
C TYR A 159 -11.11 3.47 -7.01
N GLY A 160 -11.15 4.66 -7.61
CA GLY A 160 -10.06 5.10 -8.49
C GLY A 160 -8.74 5.30 -7.74
N HIS A 161 -7.66 5.50 -8.48
CA HIS A 161 -6.30 5.62 -7.93
C HIS A 161 -5.85 7.07 -7.75
N GLU A 162 -4.86 7.27 -6.89
CA GLU A 162 -4.28 8.58 -6.65
C GLU A 162 -3.69 9.14 -7.96
N GLU A 163 -3.86 10.44 -8.17
CA GLU A 163 -3.29 11.12 -9.33
C GLU A 163 -1.99 11.80 -8.93
N TYR A 164 -0.89 11.17 -9.31
CA TYR A 164 0.45 11.63 -9.02
C TYR A 164 0.97 12.66 -10.02
N ASP A 165 1.98 13.43 -9.60
CA ASP A 165 2.82 14.16 -10.54
C ASP A 165 3.59 13.18 -11.46
N LYS A 166 4.26 13.71 -12.50
CA LYS A 166 4.87 12.85 -13.52
C LYS A 166 5.92 11.88 -12.97
N SER A 167 6.66 12.29 -11.93
CA SER A 167 7.66 11.47 -11.24
C SER A 167 7.01 10.32 -10.48
N ALA A 168 6.08 10.62 -9.57
CA ALA A 168 5.45 9.56 -8.79
C ALA A 168 4.54 8.66 -9.65
N LEU A 169 4.01 9.18 -10.77
CA LEU A 169 3.26 8.37 -11.74
C LEU A 169 4.15 7.36 -12.48
N SER A 170 5.39 7.71 -12.85
CA SER A 170 6.29 6.74 -13.49
C SER A 170 6.70 5.65 -12.49
N VAL A 171 6.96 6.03 -11.23
CA VAL A 171 7.23 5.09 -10.14
C VAL A 171 6.04 4.13 -9.91
N SER A 172 4.83 4.65 -9.74
CA SER A 172 3.61 3.84 -9.55
C SER A 172 3.39 2.83 -10.71
N LYS A 173 3.60 3.26 -11.95
CA LYS A 173 3.50 2.35 -13.12
C LYS A 173 4.61 1.29 -13.13
N ALA A 174 5.83 1.65 -12.75
CA ALA A 174 6.95 0.71 -12.68
C ALA A 174 6.69 -0.34 -11.60
N MET A 175 6.18 0.09 -10.43
CA MET A 175 5.75 -0.80 -9.35
C MET A 175 4.70 -1.82 -9.82
N LEU A 176 3.68 -1.37 -10.57
CA LEU A 176 2.63 -2.25 -11.09
C LEU A 176 3.14 -3.23 -12.15
N LYS A 177 4.15 -2.83 -12.94
CA LYS A 177 4.74 -3.72 -13.96
C LYS A 177 5.58 -4.81 -13.30
N LEU A 178 6.43 -4.43 -12.34
CA LEU A 178 7.30 -5.37 -11.62
C LEU A 178 6.53 -6.33 -10.72
N SER A 179 5.38 -5.91 -10.19
CA SER A 179 4.51 -6.83 -9.43
C SER A 179 3.82 -7.90 -10.29
N LYS A 180 3.82 -7.76 -11.62
CA LYS A 180 3.26 -8.75 -12.58
C LYS A 180 4.33 -9.66 -13.19
N SER A 181 5.60 -9.39 -12.89
CA SER A 181 6.77 -10.12 -13.39
C SER A 181 7.05 -11.32 -12.47
#